data_AF-A0A972IUQ0-F1
#
_entry.id   AF-A0A972IUQ0-F1
#
_cell.length_a   1.000
_cell.length_b   1.000
_cell.length_c   1.000
_cell.angle_alpha   90.00
_cell.angle_beta   90.00
_cell.angle_gamma   90.00
#
_symmetry.space_group_name_H-M   'P 1'
#
loop_
_entity.id
_entity.type
_entity.pdbx_description
1 polymer ?
#
loop_
_entity_poly.entity_id
_entity_poly.type
_entity_poly.pdbx_seq_one_letter_code
_entity_poly.pdbx_strand_id
1 'polypeptide(L)'
;MSFNKPIECEFSFCHLLNKMEDIDPMWNNESFADLEIIMREINQYGNFNCLFTDGEYLFCYRDGTGHKGLCYTKRRPPYHNSIKLVDDDIKISLQESKGPDECGIIVATKPLTDKFCSG
;
A
#
# COMPACT_ATOMS: atom_id res chain seq x y z
N MET A 1 5.70 -18.16 -27.76
CA MET A 1 6.47 -18.27 -26.51
C MET A 1 5.66 -17.62 -25.41
N SER A 2 5.12 -18.43 -24.50
CA SER A 2 4.33 -17.93 -23.38
C SER A 2 5.28 -17.38 -22.31
N PHE A 3 5.36 -16.06 -22.19
CA PHE A 3 5.98 -15.43 -21.03
C PHE A 3 5.00 -15.51 -19.86
N ASN A 4 5.04 -16.62 -19.13
CA ASN A 4 4.39 -16.76 -17.83
C ASN A 4 5.48 -16.73 -16.74
N LYS A 5 6.35 -15.70 -16.81
CA LYS A 5 7.33 -15.44 -15.76
C LYS A 5 6.59 -14.64 -14.68
N PRO A 6 6.59 -15.06 -13.41
CA PRO A 6 6.02 -14.25 -12.35
C PRO A 6 6.66 -12.86 -12.36
N ILE A 7 5.86 -11.82 -12.13
CA ILE A 7 6.36 -10.46 -11.90
C ILE A 7 7.48 -10.54 -10.86
N GLU A 8 8.69 -10.19 -11.27
CA GLU A 8 9.80 -10.01 -10.36
C GLU A 8 9.62 -8.61 -9.74
N CYS A 9 9.54 -8.56 -8.41
CA CYS A 9 9.25 -7.33 -7.67
C CYS A 9 10.24 -6.21 -8.03
N GLU A 10 11.53 -6.56 -8.14
CA GLU A 10 12.59 -5.62 -8.53
C GLU A 10 12.38 -5.08 -9.95
N PHE A 11 12.09 -5.94 -10.93
CA PHE A 11 11.86 -5.49 -12.30
C PHE A 11 10.65 -4.55 -12.39
N SER A 12 9.58 -4.88 -11.67
CA SER A 12 8.37 -4.05 -11.64
C SER A 12 8.61 -2.71 -10.95
N PHE A 13 9.41 -2.71 -9.88
CA PHE A 13 9.77 -1.50 -9.16
C PHE A 13 10.72 -0.61 -9.97
N CYS A 14 11.74 -1.18 -10.62
CA CYS A 14 12.63 -0.44 -11.51
C CYS A 14 11.86 0.15 -12.71
N HIS A 15 10.91 -0.59 -13.27
CA HIS A 15 10.05 -0.09 -14.33
C HIS A 15 9.16 1.05 -13.85
N LEU A 16 8.55 0.91 -12.67
CA LEU A 16 7.77 1.97 -12.04
C LEU A 16 8.61 3.23 -11.85
N LEU A 17 9.81 3.12 -11.24
CA LEU A 17 10.68 4.26 -10.99
C LEU A 17 11.09 4.97 -12.29
N ASN A 18 11.42 4.21 -13.34
CA ASN A 18 11.74 4.78 -14.64
C ASN A 18 10.57 5.54 -15.26
N LYS A 19 9.34 5.03 -15.12
CA LYS A 19 8.12 5.72 -15.58
C LYS A 19 7.77 6.95 -14.73
N MET A 20 8.13 6.93 -13.45
CA MET A 20 7.92 8.07 -12.55
C MET A 20 8.83 9.26 -12.86
N GLU A 21 9.93 9.07 -13.59
CA GLU A 21 10.78 10.19 -14.06
C GLU A 21 10.03 11.14 -15.00
N ASP A 22 8.98 10.65 -15.67
CA ASP A 22 8.16 11.43 -16.59
C ASP A 22 6.94 12.09 -15.90
N ILE A 23 6.68 11.79 -14.62
CA ILE A 23 5.56 12.38 -13.86
C ILE A 23 5.99 13.73 -13.28
N ASP A 24 5.05 14.67 -13.18
CA ASP A 24 5.27 15.94 -12.47
C ASP A 24 5.75 15.67 -11.03
N PRO A 25 6.89 16.25 -10.61
CA PRO A 25 7.46 16.05 -9.27
C PRO A 25 6.55 16.55 -8.14
N MET A 26 5.55 17.39 -8.44
CA MET A 26 4.55 17.85 -7.49
C MET A 26 3.28 17.02 -7.60
N TRP A 27 2.92 16.33 -6.52
CA TRP A 27 1.70 15.53 -6.46
C TRP A 27 0.45 16.39 -6.59
N ASN A 28 -0.26 16.18 -7.69
CA ASN A 28 -1.57 16.78 -7.97
C ASN A 28 -2.47 15.71 -8.60
N ASN A 29 -3.73 16.06 -8.87
CA ASN A 29 -4.71 15.11 -9.43
C ASN A 29 -4.27 14.47 -10.76
N GLU A 30 -3.54 15.20 -11.60
CA GLU A 30 -3.02 14.70 -12.88
C GLU A 30 -1.87 13.71 -12.61
N SER A 31 -0.90 14.07 -11.78
CA SER A 31 0.20 13.17 -11.39
C SER A 31 -0.29 11.86 -10.75
N PHE A 32 -1.34 11.93 -9.93
CA PHE A 32 -1.97 10.74 -9.36
C PHE A 32 -2.67 9.88 -10.43
N ALA A 33 -3.30 10.51 -11.43
CA ALA A 33 -3.91 9.79 -12.54
C ALA A 33 -2.86 9.11 -13.43
N ASP A 34 -1.75 9.80 -13.72
CA ASP A 34 -0.63 9.24 -14.47
C ASP A 34 -0.01 8.04 -13.74
N LEU A 35 0.18 8.18 -12.43
CA LEU A 35 0.64 7.08 -11.59
C LEU A 35 -0.33 5.88 -11.64
N GLU A 36 -1.65 6.12 -11.60
CA GLU A 36 -2.64 5.05 -11.71
C GLU A 36 -2.53 4.31 -13.06
N ILE A 37 -2.32 5.05 -14.15
CA ILE A 37 -2.14 4.47 -15.49
C ILE A 37 -0.92 3.54 -15.50
N ILE A 38 0.23 4.01 -15.00
CA ILE A 38 1.46 3.21 -14.92
C ILE A 38 1.26 1.95 -14.08
N MET A 39 0.58 2.06 -12.93
CA MET A 39 0.31 0.91 -12.06
C MET A 39 -0.60 -0.11 -12.74
N ARG A 40 -1.62 0.35 -13.48
CA ARG A 40 -2.49 -0.52 -14.27
C ARG A 40 -1.74 -1.23 -15.39
N GLU A 41 -0.80 -0.56 -16.05
CA GLU A 41 0.08 -1.19 -17.05
C GLU A 41 0.89 -2.33 -16.44
N ILE A 42 1.54 -2.08 -15.29
CA ILE A 42 2.30 -3.10 -14.55
C ILE A 42 1.39 -4.27 -14.17
N ASN A 43 0.16 -3.99 -13.72
CA ASN A 43 -0.79 -5.02 -13.31
C ASN A 43 -1.29 -5.91 -14.45
N GLN A 44 -1.11 -5.53 -15.72
CA GLN A 44 -1.40 -6.41 -16.86
C GLN A 44 -0.47 -7.63 -16.92
N TYR A 45 0.73 -7.53 -16.35
CA TYR A 45 1.73 -8.60 -16.36
C TYR A 45 1.58 -9.58 -15.18
N GLY A 46 0.64 -9.34 -14.26
CA GLY A 46 0.35 -10.24 -13.15
C GLY A 46 -0.24 -9.53 -11.92
N ASN A 47 -0.62 -10.33 -10.91
CA ASN A 47 -1.14 -9.81 -9.63
C ASN A 47 -0.04 -9.05 -8.88
N PHE A 48 -0.27 -7.77 -8.61
CA PHE A 48 0.71 -6.86 -8.03
C PHE A 48 0.07 -5.96 -6.98
N ASN A 49 0.42 -6.16 -5.70
CA ASN A 49 0.16 -5.19 -4.64
C ASN A 49 1.46 -4.47 -4.34
N CYS A 50 1.40 -3.14 -4.20
CA CYS A 50 2.58 -2.33 -3.98
C CYS A 50 2.35 -1.29 -2.90
N LEU A 51 3.39 -1.11 -2.07
CA LEU A 51 3.53 -0.05 -1.10
C LEU A 51 4.88 0.61 -1.35
N PHE A 52 4.89 1.92 -1.56
CA PHE A 52 6.12 2.70 -1.70
C PHE A 52 5.90 4.13 -1.21
N THR A 53 6.98 4.86 -0.97
CA THR A 53 6.94 6.21 -0.42
C THR A 53 8.05 7.06 -1.03
N ASP A 54 7.76 8.35 -1.17
CA ASP A 54 8.73 9.40 -1.51
C ASP A 54 9.24 10.15 -0.26
N GLY A 55 8.80 9.74 0.94
CA GLY A 55 9.09 10.39 2.22
C GLY A 55 7.99 11.34 2.71
N GLU A 56 7.05 11.75 1.86
CA GLU A 56 5.90 12.59 2.22
C GLU A 56 4.59 11.81 2.12
N TYR A 57 4.40 11.06 1.03
CA TYR A 57 3.24 10.25 0.75
C TYR A 57 3.56 8.75 0.85
N LEU A 58 2.59 7.98 1.36
CA LEU A 58 2.60 6.52 1.28
C LEU A 58 1.59 6.09 0.22
N PHE A 59 2.10 5.56 -0.90
CA PHE A 59 1.29 5.08 -2.01
C PHE A 59 0.93 3.62 -1.79
N CYS A 60 -0.35 3.31 -1.98
CA CYS A 60 -0.90 1.97 -1.79
C CYS A 60 -1.64 1.55 -3.06
N TYR A 61 -1.11 0.56 -3.79
CA TYR A 61 -1.75 0.01 -4.97
C TYR A 61 -2.22 -1.43 -4.70
N ARG A 62 -3.47 -1.71 -5.07
CA ARG A 62 -4.09 -3.03 -5.00
C ARG A 62 -4.32 -3.55 -6.42
N ASP A 63 -3.95 -4.80 -6.66
CA ASP A 63 -4.22 -5.45 -7.95
C ASP A 63 -5.73 -5.44 -8.30
N GLY A 64 -6.03 -5.33 -9.60
CA GLY A 64 -7.40 -5.28 -10.10
C GLY A 64 -8.16 -6.60 -9.99
N THR A 65 -7.46 -7.72 -9.77
CA THR A 65 -8.07 -9.06 -9.64
C THR A 65 -8.53 -9.34 -8.21
N GLY A 66 -8.09 -8.53 -7.24
CA GLY A 66 -8.36 -8.69 -5.81
C GLY A 66 -7.67 -9.90 -5.17
N HIS A 67 -6.70 -10.53 -5.85
CA HIS A 67 -6.16 -11.84 -5.48
C HIS A 67 -5.42 -11.83 -4.14
N LYS A 68 -4.70 -10.76 -3.84
CA LYS A 68 -4.24 -10.46 -2.48
C LYS A 68 -4.98 -9.20 -2.04
N GLY A 69 -5.81 -9.31 -1.01
CA GLY A 69 -6.48 -8.13 -0.45
C GLY A 69 -5.46 -7.05 -0.09
N LEU A 70 -5.90 -5.79 -0.08
CA LEU A 70 -5.17 -4.69 0.55
C LEU A 70 -6.20 -3.90 1.36
N CYS A 71 -6.00 -3.84 2.66
CA CYS A 71 -6.88 -3.19 3.61
C CYS A 71 -6.10 -2.09 4.33
N TYR A 72 -6.74 -0.97 4.61
CA TYR A 72 -6.17 0.06 5.48
C TYR A 72 -7.09 0.35 6.66
N THR A 73 -6.51 0.81 7.76
CA THR A 73 -7.25 1.25 8.95
C THR A 73 -6.58 2.49 9.52
N LYS A 74 -7.35 3.58 9.61
CA LYS A 74 -6.95 4.79 10.31
C LYS A 74 -7.23 4.64 11.80
N ARG A 75 -6.24 4.91 12.64
CA ARG A 75 -6.35 4.93 14.10
C ARG A 75 -6.06 6.34 14.59
N ARG A 76 -6.94 6.82 15.47
CA ARG A 76 -6.76 8.06 16.20
C ARG A 76 -6.52 7.73 17.67
N PRO A 77 -5.75 8.56 18.40
CA PRO A 77 -5.67 8.46 19.84
C PRO A 77 -7.04 8.65 20.51
N PRO A 78 -7.24 8.11 21.72
CA PRO A 78 -6.26 7.35 22.50
C PRO A 78 -6.13 5.92 21.99
N TYR A 79 -4.90 5.41 21.90
CA TYR A 79 -4.62 4.05 21.42
C TYR A 79 -4.95 3.03 22.50
N HIS A 80 -6.24 2.74 22.75
CA HIS A 80 -6.62 1.93 23.91
C HIS A 80 -6.20 0.45 23.86
N ASN A 81 -5.79 -0.08 22.70
CA ASN A 81 -5.51 -1.51 22.53
C ASN A 81 -4.28 -1.76 21.63
N SER A 82 -3.51 -2.82 21.95
CA SER A 82 -2.52 -3.39 21.05
C SER A 82 -3.19 -4.11 19.88
N ILE A 83 -2.57 -4.07 18.71
CA ILE A 83 -3.11 -4.68 17.49
C ILE A 83 -2.39 -6.02 17.32
N LYS A 84 -3.16 -7.12 17.32
CA LYS A 84 -2.63 -8.44 17.00
C LYS A 84 -2.95 -8.74 15.54
N LEU A 85 -1.91 -8.88 14.71
CA LEU A 85 -2.06 -9.47 13.38
C LEU A 85 -2.60 -10.89 13.55
N VAL A 86 -3.70 -11.21 12.86
CA VAL A 86 -4.36 -12.52 12.94
C VAL A 86 -3.45 -13.64 12.43
N ASP A 87 -2.53 -13.31 11.52
CA ASP A 87 -1.81 -14.30 10.71
C ASP A 87 -0.40 -14.63 11.22
N ASP A 88 0.30 -13.70 11.88
CA ASP A 88 1.77 -13.81 12.09
C ASP A 88 2.24 -13.80 13.54
N ASP A 89 1.36 -13.89 14.55
CA ASP A 89 1.72 -13.69 15.98
C ASP A 89 2.48 -12.38 16.29
N ILE A 90 2.60 -11.48 15.32
CA ILE A 90 3.16 -10.14 15.47
C ILE A 90 2.13 -9.27 16.18
N LYS A 91 2.53 -8.71 17.33
CA LYS A 91 1.78 -7.68 18.05
C LYS A 91 2.40 -6.33 17.73
N ILE A 92 1.61 -5.42 17.17
CA ILE A 92 2.01 -4.05 16.90
C ILE A 92 1.31 -3.15 17.90
N SER A 93 2.07 -2.40 18.70
CA SER A 93 1.55 -1.38 19.60
C SER A 93 1.78 0.02 19.00
N LEU A 94 0.69 0.70 18.64
CA LEU A 94 0.77 2.10 18.21
C LEU A 94 1.06 3.05 19.38
N GLN A 95 0.82 2.60 20.63
CA GLN A 95 1.19 3.37 21.84
C GLN A 95 2.71 3.52 21.98
N GLU A 96 3.49 2.54 21.52
CA GLU A 96 4.95 2.55 21.68
C GLU A 96 5.68 3.37 20.60
N SER A 97 5.00 3.66 19.48
CA SER A 97 5.62 4.27 18.29
C SER A 97 5.10 5.67 17.95
N LYS A 98 4.03 6.14 18.58
CA LYS A 98 3.39 7.43 18.25
C LYS A 98 3.08 8.27 19.48
N GLY A 99 3.19 9.59 19.32
CA GLY A 99 2.81 10.56 20.33
C GLY A 99 1.30 10.48 20.67
N PRO A 100 0.89 11.00 21.84
CA PRO A 100 -0.48 10.90 22.35
C PRO A 100 -1.55 11.54 21.45
N ASP A 101 -1.17 12.38 20.49
CA ASP A 101 -2.08 13.08 19.56
C ASP A 101 -1.87 12.69 18.09
N GLU A 102 -0.93 11.80 17.80
CA GLU A 102 -0.60 11.45 16.42
C GLU A 102 -1.56 10.40 15.89
N CYS A 103 -2.09 10.58 14.68
CA CYS A 103 -2.90 9.56 14.00
C CYS A 103 -2.00 8.56 13.24
N GLY A 104 -2.40 7.29 13.20
CA GLY A 104 -1.73 6.23 12.45
C GLY A 104 -2.59 5.68 11.32
N ILE A 105 -1.97 5.28 10.22
CA ILE A 105 -2.60 4.45 9.18
C ILE A 105 -1.85 3.13 9.18
N ILE A 106 -2.58 2.03 9.24
CA ILE A 106 -2.01 0.69 9.07
C ILE A 106 -2.54 0.12 7.78
N VAL A 107 -1.65 -0.42 6.97
CA VAL A 107 -1.97 -1.09 5.70
C VAL A 107 -1.54 -2.54 5.81
N ALA A 108 -2.40 -3.47 5.42
CA ALA A 108 -2.16 -4.91 5.51
C ALA A 108 -2.84 -5.68 4.37
N THR A 109 -2.29 -6.84 4.01
CA THR A 109 -2.86 -7.71 2.97
C THR A 109 -4.06 -8.54 3.45
N LYS A 110 -4.26 -8.58 4.77
CA LYS A 110 -5.40 -9.20 5.45
C LYS A 110 -5.99 -8.25 6.50
N PRO A 111 -7.29 -8.37 6.80
CA PRO A 111 -7.91 -7.74 7.96
C PRO A 111 -7.11 -7.90 9.26
N LEU A 112 -6.86 -6.79 9.95
CA LEU A 112 -6.14 -6.79 11.24
C LEU A 112 -7.06 -6.90 12.45
N THR A 113 -8.33 -6.52 12.32
CA THR A 113 -9.32 -6.55 13.42
C THR A 113 -10.73 -6.69 12.86
N ASP A 114 -11.62 -7.37 13.59
CA ASP A 114 -13.05 -7.62 13.26
C ASP A 114 -13.93 -6.36 13.07
N LYS A 115 -13.40 -5.16 13.31
CA LYS A 115 -14.14 -3.91 13.20
C LYS A 115 -13.46 -2.98 12.21
N PHE A 116 -13.98 -2.99 10.98
CA PHE A 116 -13.68 -1.98 9.97
C PHE A 116 -14.62 -0.79 10.13
N CYS A 117 -14.07 0.42 10.00
CA CYS A 117 -14.84 1.56 9.51
C CYS A 117 -14.58 1.62 8.01
N SER A 118 -15.51 1.11 7.21
CA SER A 118 -15.57 1.33 5.77
C SER A 118 -15.95 2.80 5.54
N GLY A 119 -15.08 3.54 4.86
CA GLY A 119 -15.39 4.81 4.20
C GLY A 119 -15.52 4.57 2.70
#